data_AF-A0A401PJ01-F1
#
_entry.id   AF-A0A401PJ01-F1
#
_cell.length_a   1.000
_cell.length_b   1.000
_cell.length_c   1.000
_cell.angle_alpha   90.00
_cell.angle_beta   90.00
_cell.angle_gamma   90.00
#
_symmetry.space_group_name_H-M   'P 1'
#
loop_
_entity.id
_entity.type
_entity.pdbx_description
1 polymer ?
#
loop_
_entity_poly.entity_id
_entity_poly.type
_entity_poly.pdbx_seq_one_letter_code
_entity_poly.pdbx_strand_id
1 'polypeptide(L)'
;MSTVSSTASDINSTISFGEVETDLSVIEDDIDATTTETYVGEWKNDKRSGFGLSHRSDGLKFEGEWLNNKRHGYGCTTFPDGTKEEGKYKQNVLVSGKRKNLIPLRTSKIRDKVDRAVEAAERAAAIAKQKAEISASRTSHAKSKSEVAETAAHKAQDEAQLARITAKEFSPTTQHPGNGQYVKNSLFFHQSVNY
;
A
#
# COMPACT_ATOMS: atom_id res chain seq x y z
N MET A 1 -30.22 -55.43 -30.72
CA MET A 1 -30.15 -54.53 -29.57
C MET A 1 -30.19 -53.12 -30.10
N SER A 2 -31.33 -52.45 -30.00
CA SER A 2 -31.59 -51.15 -30.63
C SER A 2 -32.02 -50.19 -29.55
N THR A 3 -31.21 -49.17 -29.27
CA THR A 3 -31.58 -48.06 -28.38
C THR A 3 -31.84 -46.83 -29.23
N VAL A 4 -33.10 -46.47 -29.37
CA VAL A 4 -33.51 -45.17 -29.93
C VAL A 4 -34.01 -44.26 -28.80
N SER A 5 -33.64 -43.00 -28.96
CA SER A 5 -33.72 -41.84 -28.07
C SER A 5 -35.12 -41.41 -27.64
N SER A 6 -35.16 -40.60 -26.57
CA SER A 6 -36.03 -39.41 -26.30
C SER A 6 -35.81 -39.03 -24.83
N THR A 7 -35.78 -37.80 -24.31
CA THR A 7 -35.99 -36.40 -24.75
C THR A 7 -35.56 -35.50 -23.57
N ALA A 8 -35.23 -34.24 -23.87
CA ALA A 8 -34.79 -33.20 -22.94
C ALA A 8 -35.77 -32.90 -21.78
N SER A 9 -35.25 -32.26 -20.72
CA SER A 9 -35.76 -30.97 -20.20
C SER A 9 -34.99 -30.51 -18.95
N ASP A 10 -34.55 -29.27 -19.01
CA ASP A 10 -33.93 -28.51 -17.92
C ASP A 10 -34.87 -28.31 -16.73
N ILE A 11 -34.31 -28.37 -15.52
CA ILE A 11 -34.90 -27.73 -14.34
C ILE A 11 -33.79 -27.14 -13.48
N ASN A 12 -33.53 -25.86 -13.72
CA ASN A 12 -32.89 -24.95 -12.78
C ASN A 12 -33.80 -24.83 -11.55
N SER A 13 -33.44 -25.47 -10.45
CA SER A 13 -34.05 -25.18 -9.15
C SER A 13 -33.10 -24.32 -8.33
N THR A 14 -33.28 -23.02 -8.50
CA THR A 14 -32.86 -21.96 -7.57
C THR A 14 -33.37 -22.31 -6.18
N ILE A 15 -32.51 -22.85 -5.32
CA ILE A 15 -32.72 -22.76 -3.88
C ILE A 15 -32.10 -21.43 -3.45
N SER A 16 -32.97 -20.43 -3.41
CA SER A 16 -32.78 -19.21 -2.65
C SER A 16 -32.69 -19.62 -1.17
N PHE A 17 -31.49 -19.93 -0.71
CA PHE A 17 -31.22 -19.97 0.72
C PHE A 17 -31.20 -18.52 1.17
N GLY A 18 -32.34 -18.08 1.70
CA GLY A 18 -32.45 -16.82 2.42
C GLY A 18 -31.35 -16.79 3.46
N GLU A 19 -30.34 -15.98 3.16
CA GLU A 19 -29.28 -15.60 4.07
C GLU A 19 -29.98 -14.80 5.16
N VAL A 20 -30.39 -15.50 6.22
CA VAL A 20 -30.58 -14.87 7.50
C VAL A 20 -29.20 -14.36 7.84
N GLU A 21 -28.95 -13.09 7.50
CA GLU A 21 -27.89 -12.30 8.10
C GLU A 21 -28.16 -12.34 9.60
N THR A 22 -27.66 -13.39 10.26
CA THR A 22 -27.27 -13.29 11.64
C THR A 22 -26.28 -12.15 11.65
N ASP A 23 -26.80 -10.99 12.03
CA ASP A 23 -26.13 -9.81 12.54
C ASP A 23 -25.07 -10.30 13.54
N LEU A 24 -23.95 -10.74 12.99
CA LEU A 24 -22.72 -11.00 13.70
C LEU A 24 -22.22 -9.60 14.00
N SER A 25 -22.79 -9.03 15.06
CA SER A 25 -22.32 -7.84 15.75
C SER A 25 -20.81 -7.82 15.60
N VAL A 26 -20.33 -6.94 14.73
CA VAL A 26 -18.92 -6.72 14.51
C VAL A 26 -18.42 -6.37 15.90
N ILE A 27 -17.72 -7.31 16.54
CA ILE A 27 -16.97 -7.02 17.74
C ILE A 27 -15.83 -6.15 17.21
N GLU A 28 -16.14 -4.87 17.00
CA GLU A 28 -15.14 -3.84 16.87
C GLU A 28 -14.45 -3.86 18.23
N ASP A 29 -13.21 -4.35 18.24
CA ASP A 29 -12.34 -4.16 19.40
C ASP A 29 -12.49 -2.67 19.77
N ASP A 30 -12.86 -2.31 21.01
CA ASP A 30 -13.05 -0.92 21.43
C ASP A 30 -11.75 -0.14 21.16
N ILE A 31 -11.67 0.50 19.99
CA ILE A 31 -10.50 1.21 19.50
C ILE A 31 -10.69 2.67 19.89
N ASP A 32 -9.87 3.17 20.81
CA ASP A 32 -9.82 4.60 21.08
C ASP A 32 -9.38 5.36 19.82
N ALA A 33 -9.95 6.54 19.59
CA ALA A 33 -9.71 7.34 18.38
C ALA A 33 -8.23 7.77 18.22
N THR A 34 -7.44 7.75 19.29
CA THR A 34 -5.99 8.05 19.24
C THR A 34 -5.13 6.83 18.89
N THR A 35 -5.74 5.65 18.82
CA THR A 35 -5.03 4.38 18.62
C THR A 35 -4.60 4.23 17.18
N THR A 36 -3.28 4.33 16.93
CA THR A 36 -2.70 4.00 15.63
C THR A 36 -2.35 2.52 15.53
N GLU A 37 -2.57 1.92 14.36
CA GLU A 37 -2.17 0.55 14.01
C GLU A 37 -1.09 0.62 12.91
N THR A 38 0.03 -0.07 13.13
CA THR A 38 1.07 -0.31 12.13
C THR A 38 0.94 -1.74 11.62
N TYR A 39 0.85 -1.91 10.30
CA TYR A 39 0.77 -3.22 9.68
C TYR A 39 1.98 -3.47 8.77
N VAL A 40 2.59 -4.65 8.94
CA VAL A 40 3.67 -5.15 8.09
C VAL A 40 3.24 -6.52 7.56
N GLY A 41 3.00 -6.62 6.27
CA GLY A 41 2.56 -7.87 5.66
C GLY A 41 2.14 -7.69 4.21
N GLU A 42 1.52 -8.72 3.66
CA GLU A 42 1.08 -8.67 2.28
C GLU A 42 -0.20 -7.85 2.12
N TRP A 43 -0.30 -7.21 0.95
CA TRP A 43 -1.45 -6.42 0.52
C TRP A 43 -1.93 -6.92 -0.84
N LYS A 44 -3.25 -7.01 -1.01
CA LYS A 44 -3.90 -7.36 -2.27
C LYS A 44 -5.15 -6.50 -2.43
N ASN A 45 -5.25 -5.77 -3.54
CA ASN A 45 -6.37 -4.87 -3.84
C ASN A 45 -6.69 -3.91 -2.67
N ASP A 46 -5.65 -3.21 -2.17
CA ASP A 46 -5.73 -2.28 -1.03
C ASP A 46 -6.28 -2.87 0.27
N LYS A 47 -6.18 -4.21 0.40
CA LYS A 47 -6.57 -4.93 1.61
C LYS A 47 -5.41 -5.79 2.11
N ARG A 48 -5.26 -5.89 3.43
CA ARG A 48 -4.40 -6.86 4.11
C ARG A 48 -4.81 -8.26 3.70
N SER A 49 -3.83 -9.04 3.29
CA SER A 49 -3.99 -10.41 2.80
C SER A 49 -2.73 -11.20 3.14
N GLY A 50 -2.78 -12.54 3.10
CA GLY A 50 -1.59 -13.36 3.31
C GLY A 50 -1.09 -13.29 4.75
N PHE A 51 0.20 -13.52 4.99
CA PHE A 51 0.74 -13.42 6.36
C PHE A 51 1.08 -11.96 6.70
N GLY A 52 0.79 -11.54 7.93
CA GLY A 52 1.09 -10.17 8.36
C GLY A 52 1.11 -10.00 9.86
N LEU A 53 1.86 -8.99 10.28
CA LEU A 53 2.00 -8.52 11.64
C LEU A 53 1.29 -7.17 11.78
N SER A 54 0.35 -7.10 12.71
CA SER A 54 -0.23 -5.84 13.16
C SER A 54 0.29 -5.51 14.55
N HIS A 55 0.67 -4.24 14.74
CA HIS A 55 1.02 -3.67 16.03
C HIS A 55 0.17 -2.43 16.26
N ARG A 56 -0.64 -2.47 17.30
CA ARG A 56 -1.46 -1.37 17.74
C ARG A 56 -0.77 -0.63 18.90
N SER A 57 -0.93 0.69 18.93
CA SER A 57 -0.27 1.58 19.90
C SER A 57 -0.69 1.34 21.35
N ASP A 58 -1.85 0.74 21.58
CA ASP A 58 -2.32 0.30 22.89
C ASP A 58 -1.63 -0.99 23.40
N GLY A 59 -0.74 -1.58 22.58
CA GLY A 59 0.03 -2.77 22.89
C GLY A 59 -0.54 -4.07 22.31
N LEU A 60 -1.72 -4.04 21.68
CA LEU A 60 -2.27 -5.23 21.02
C LEU A 60 -1.47 -5.57 19.77
N LYS A 61 -1.05 -6.83 19.67
CA LYS A 61 -0.26 -7.34 18.54
C LYS A 61 -0.96 -8.55 17.95
N PHE A 62 -1.01 -8.62 16.63
CA PHE A 62 -1.49 -9.81 15.92
C PHE A 62 -0.44 -10.27 14.92
N GLU A 63 -0.13 -11.56 14.95
CA GLU A 63 0.73 -12.24 13.99
C GLU A 63 -0.03 -13.42 13.39
N GLY A 64 -0.26 -13.42 12.08
CA GLY A 64 -1.01 -14.50 11.45
C GLY A 64 -1.47 -14.22 10.04
N GLU A 65 -2.38 -15.05 9.56
CA GLU A 65 -2.95 -14.89 8.23
C GLU A 65 -4.07 -13.82 8.21
N TRP A 66 -4.15 -13.11 7.10
CA TRP A 66 -5.09 -12.05 6.80
C TRP A 66 -5.83 -12.36 5.50
N LEU A 67 -7.11 -12.02 5.46
CA LEU A 67 -7.92 -12.08 4.27
C LEU A 67 -8.89 -10.89 4.25
N ASN A 68 -8.76 -10.03 3.25
CA ASN A 68 -9.63 -8.87 3.05
C ASN A 68 -9.75 -7.98 4.31
N ASN A 69 -8.61 -7.57 4.88
CA ASN A 69 -8.53 -6.77 6.12
C ASN A 69 -8.97 -7.46 7.42
N LYS A 70 -9.29 -8.76 7.38
CA LYS A 70 -9.71 -9.52 8.55
C LYS A 70 -8.68 -10.60 8.91
N ARG A 71 -8.47 -10.85 10.20
CA ARG A 71 -7.69 -11.99 10.71
C ARG A 71 -8.35 -13.29 10.24
N HIS A 72 -7.55 -14.19 9.69
CA HIS A 72 -7.98 -15.47 9.11
C HIS A 72 -6.92 -16.55 9.37
N GLY A 73 -7.20 -17.80 9.00
CA GLY A 73 -6.20 -18.87 9.03
C GLY A 73 -5.66 -19.12 10.44
N TYR A 74 -4.38 -19.43 10.57
CA TYR A 74 -3.73 -19.53 11.88
C TYR A 74 -3.07 -18.21 12.29
N GLY A 75 -3.19 -17.85 13.56
CA GLY A 75 -2.56 -16.65 14.11
C GLY A 75 -2.44 -16.66 15.63
N CYS A 76 -1.79 -15.62 16.14
CA CYS A 76 -1.57 -15.36 17.54
C CYS A 76 -1.85 -13.87 17.82
N THR A 77 -2.84 -13.59 18.66
CA THR A 77 -3.06 -12.26 19.24
C THR A 77 -2.33 -12.20 20.58
N THR A 78 -1.44 -11.23 20.76
CA THR A 78 -0.82 -10.91 22.06
C THR A 78 -1.47 -9.63 22.58
N PHE A 79 -2.03 -9.70 23.77
CA PHE A 79 -2.69 -8.58 24.43
C PHE A 79 -1.67 -7.72 25.21
N PRO A 80 -2.03 -6.48 25.58
CA PRO A 80 -1.15 -5.59 26.33
C PRO A 80 -0.71 -6.15 27.69
N ASP A 81 -1.53 -7.00 28.30
CA ASP A 81 -1.24 -7.71 29.55
C ASP A 81 -0.27 -8.90 29.39
N GLY A 82 0.16 -9.17 28.15
CA GLY A 82 1.06 -10.26 27.78
C GLY A 82 0.35 -11.61 27.57
N THR A 83 -0.96 -11.69 27.78
CA THR A 83 -1.73 -12.89 27.45
C THR A 83 -1.75 -13.14 25.95
N LYS A 84 -1.86 -14.41 25.55
CA LYS A 84 -1.81 -14.83 24.15
C LYS A 84 -2.99 -15.71 23.79
N GLU A 85 -3.63 -15.36 22.69
CA GLU A 85 -4.66 -16.15 22.04
C GLU A 85 -4.14 -16.67 20.72
N GLU A 86 -3.93 -17.97 20.64
CA GLU A 86 -3.35 -18.61 19.47
C GLU A 86 -4.26 -19.73 18.96
N GLY A 87 -4.43 -19.77 17.65
CA GLY A 87 -5.28 -20.75 17.01
C GLY A 87 -5.79 -20.32 15.65
N LYS A 88 -6.90 -20.91 15.24
CA LYS A 88 -7.53 -20.65 13.95
C LYS A 88 -8.51 -19.48 14.06
N TYR A 89 -8.33 -18.47 13.22
CA TYR A 89 -9.20 -17.31 13.06
C TYR A 89 -10.10 -17.44 11.83
N LYS A 90 -11.31 -16.90 11.92
CA LYS A 90 -12.24 -16.70 10.79
C LYS A 90 -12.93 -15.36 10.97
N GLN A 91 -12.69 -14.43 10.05
CA GLN A 91 -13.31 -13.10 10.06
C GLN A 91 -13.13 -12.37 11.40
N ASN A 92 -11.87 -12.23 11.85
CA ASN A 92 -11.47 -11.65 13.14
C ASN A 92 -11.76 -12.48 14.39
N VAL A 93 -12.57 -13.54 14.31
CA VAL A 93 -12.94 -14.35 15.48
C VAL A 93 -12.04 -15.58 15.61
N LEU A 94 -11.51 -15.85 16.80
CA LEU A 94 -10.81 -17.09 17.12
C LEU A 94 -11.82 -18.25 17.21
N VAL A 95 -11.82 -19.15 16.22
CA VAL A 95 -12.74 -20.28 16.13
C VAL A 95 -12.18 -21.59 16.70
N SER A 96 -10.86 -21.69 16.90
CA SER A 96 -10.23 -22.85 17.55
C SER A 96 -8.89 -22.47 18.17
N GLY A 97 -8.83 -22.38 19.50
CA GLY A 97 -7.56 -22.17 20.21
C GLY A 97 -6.61 -23.38 20.18
N LYS A 98 -5.35 -23.21 20.63
CA LYS A 98 -4.43 -24.34 20.85
C LYS A 98 -5.00 -25.30 21.89
N ARG A 99 -5.19 -26.56 21.50
CA ARG A 99 -5.55 -27.64 22.43
C ARG A 99 -4.31 -27.99 23.27
N LYS A 100 -4.47 -28.03 24.60
CA LYS A 100 -3.38 -28.36 25.54
C LYS A 100 -2.86 -29.81 25.43
N ASN A 101 -3.63 -30.70 24.79
CA ASN A 101 -3.30 -32.12 24.63
C ASN A 101 -3.13 -32.50 23.15
N LEU A 102 -2.02 -32.08 22.53
CA LEU A 102 -1.69 -32.45 21.15
C LEU A 102 -1.10 -33.86 21.11
N ILE A 103 -1.75 -34.77 20.37
CA ILE A 103 -1.13 -36.06 20.02
C ILE A 103 0.01 -35.76 19.01
N PRO A 104 1.23 -36.30 19.19
CA PRO A 104 2.33 -36.06 18.27
C PRO A 104 1.95 -36.46 16.84
N LEU A 105 2.12 -35.53 15.87
CA LEU A 105 1.94 -35.87 14.46
C LEU A 105 3.06 -36.84 14.02
N ARG A 106 2.72 -37.80 13.14
CA ARG A 106 3.71 -38.65 12.48
C ARG A 106 4.72 -37.77 11.74
N THR A 107 6.01 -38.09 11.88
CA THR A 107 7.15 -37.32 11.35
C THR A 107 7.02 -36.97 9.86
N SER A 108 6.38 -37.83 9.04
CA SER A 108 6.12 -37.55 7.63
C SER A 108 5.24 -36.33 7.41
N LYS A 109 4.15 -36.18 8.16
CA LYS A 109 3.24 -35.03 8.04
C LYS A 109 3.86 -33.73 8.53
N ILE A 110 4.85 -33.80 9.41
CA ILE A 110 5.63 -32.63 9.85
C ILE A 110 6.53 -32.20 8.70
N ARG A 111 7.27 -33.13 8.08
CA ARG A 111 8.14 -32.86 6.93
C ARG A 111 7.37 -32.23 5.78
N ASP A 112 6.24 -32.83 5.36
CA ASP A 112 5.41 -32.30 4.27
C ASP A 112 4.86 -30.89 4.55
N LYS A 113 4.69 -30.52 5.83
CA LYS A 113 4.26 -29.18 6.22
C LYS A 113 5.44 -28.20 6.19
N VAL A 114 6.61 -28.63 6.64
CA VAL A 114 7.84 -27.84 6.59
C VAL A 114 8.21 -27.55 5.14
N ASP A 115 8.23 -28.56 4.28
CA ASP A 115 8.59 -28.41 2.86
C ASP A 115 7.66 -27.40 2.16
N ARG A 116 6.35 -27.53 2.34
CA ARG A 116 5.36 -26.58 1.80
C ARG A 116 5.53 -25.16 2.36
N ALA A 117 5.89 -25.02 3.63
CA ALA A 117 6.13 -23.72 4.24
C ALA A 117 7.40 -23.06 3.67
N VAL A 118 8.47 -23.85 3.47
CA VAL A 118 9.72 -23.39 2.84
C VAL A 118 9.46 -22.94 1.40
N GLU A 119 8.78 -23.75 0.59
CA GLU A 119 8.41 -23.39 -0.79
C GLU A 119 7.55 -22.11 -0.86
N ALA A 120 6.63 -21.93 0.08
CA ALA A 120 5.81 -20.71 0.15
C ALA A 120 6.68 -19.48 0.51
N ALA A 121 7.57 -19.62 1.49
CA ALA A 121 8.48 -18.55 1.90
C ALA A 121 9.45 -18.15 0.79
N GLU A 122 10.02 -19.12 0.06
CA GLU A 122 10.90 -18.86 -1.08
C GLU A 122 10.18 -18.12 -2.21
N ARG A 123 8.95 -18.52 -2.55
CA ARG A 123 8.13 -17.81 -3.54
C ARG A 123 7.82 -16.38 -3.12
N ALA A 124 7.44 -16.16 -1.86
CA ALA A 124 7.19 -14.82 -1.34
C ALA A 124 8.45 -13.95 -1.39
N ALA A 125 9.61 -14.50 -1.01
CA ALA A 125 10.90 -13.80 -1.07
C ALA A 125 11.27 -13.42 -2.51
N ALA A 126 11.04 -14.30 -3.49
CA ALA A 126 11.29 -14.00 -4.90
C ALA A 126 10.41 -12.84 -5.40
N ILE A 127 9.11 -12.85 -5.06
CA ILE A 127 8.18 -11.75 -5.40
C ILE A 127 8.62 -10.43 -4.76
N ALA A 128 9.05 -10.46 -3.49
CA ALA A 128 9.54 -9.27 -2.80
C ALA A 128 10.81 -8.70 -3.47
N LYS A 129 11.78 -9.56 -3.82
CA LYS A 129 12.99 -9.16 -4.57
C LYS A 129 12.64 -8.50 -5.91
N GLN A 130 11.72 -9.11 -6.67
CA GLN A 130 11.28 -8.57 -7.95
C GLN A 130 10.63 -7.18 -7.79
N LYS A 131 9.77 -7.00 -6.78
CA LYS A 131 9.16 -5.70 -6.49
C LYS A 131 10.20 -4.64 -6.12
N ALA A 132 11.20 -5.01 -5.32
CA ALA A 132 12.29 -4.11 -4.94
C ALA A 132 13.11 -3.67 -6.18
N GLU A 133 13.41 -4.59 -7.09
CA GLU A 133 14.13 -4.28 -8.33
C GLU A 133 13.35 -3.34 -9.26
N ILE A 134 12.04 -3.57 -9.43
CA ILE A 134 11.16 -2.67 -10.19
C ILE A 134 11.16 -1.27 -9.55
N SER A 135 11.08 -1.18 -8.23
CA SER A 135 11.14 0.09 -7.50
C SER A 135 12.48 0.80 -7.71
N ALA A 136 13.60 0.08 -7.61
CA ALA A 136 14.94 0.62 -7.85
C ALA A 136 15.09 1.13 -9.29
N SER A 137 14.62 0.36 -10.27
CA SER A 137 14.63 0.74 -11.70
C SER A 137 13.84 2.02 -11.96
N ARG A 138 12.62 2.13 -11.40
CA ARG A 138 11.79 3.35 -11.49
C ARG A 138 12.50 4.56 -10.88
N THR A 139 13.14 4.37 -9.73
CA THR A 139 13.88 5.43 -9.03
C THR A 139 15.07 5.90 -9.87
N SER A 140 15.82 4.96 -10.46
CA SER A 140 16.92 5.27 -11.36
C SER A 140 16.47 6.07 -12.58
N HIS A 141 15.37 5.66 -13.23
CA HIS A 141 14.81 6.38 -14.38
C HIS A 141 14.38 7.80 -14.01
N ALA A 142 13.68 7.96 -12.88
CA ALA A 142 13.29 9.27 -12.36
C ALA A 142 14.51 10.16 -12.06
N LYS A 143 15.56 9.58 -11.46
CA LYS A 143 16.82 10.28 -11.16
C LYS A 143 17.51 10.77 -12.42
N SER A 144 17.67 9.91 -13.43
CA SER A 144 18.27 10.29 -14.72
C SER A 144 17.49 11.42 -15.39
N LYS A 145 16.15 11.37 -15.37
CA LYS A 145 15.31 12.45 -15.91
C LYS A 145 15.49 13.76 -15.13
N SER A 146 15.65 13.69 -13.82
CA SER A 146 15.96 14.85 -12.97
C SER A 146 17.30 15.47 -13.33
N GLU A 147 18.35 14.67 -13.50
CA GLU A 147 19.69 15.13 -13.87
C GLU A 147 19.69 15.85 -15.24
N VAL A 148 18.95 15.32 -16.23
CA VAL A 148 18.80 15.99 -17.54
C VAL A 148 18.09 17.35 -17.40
N ALA A 149 17.04 17.43 -16.58
CA ALA A 149 16.35 18.70 -16.34
C ALA A 149 17.24 19.72 -15.62
N GLU A 150 18.03 19.27 -14.65
CA GLU A 150 18.96 20.11 -13.88
C GLU A 150 20.08 20.67 -14.78
N THR A 151 20.69 19.84 -15.62
CA THR A 151 21.71 20.29 -16.59
C THR A 151 21.15 21.30 -17.60
N ALA A 152 19.91 21.12 -18.07
CA ALA A 152 19.26 22.09 -18.96
C ALA A 152 18.98 23.42 -18.24
N ALA A 153 18.54 23.37 -16.98
CA ALA A 153 18.32 24.57 -16.17
C ALA A 153 19.62 25.35 -15.94
N HIS A 154 20.73 24.67 -15.63
CA HIS A 154 22.04 25.30 -15.49
C HIS A 154 22.47 26.01 -16.77
N LYS A 155 22.36 25.35 -17.93
CA LYS A 155 22.70 25.97 -19.22
C LYS A 155 21.87 27.23 -19.49
N ALA A 156 20.57 27.19 -19.24
CA ALA A 156 19.69 28.35 -19.41
C ALA A 156 20.05 29.51 -18.47
N GLN A 157 20.46 29.21 -17.23
CA GLN A 157 20.92 30.22 -16.29
C GLN A 157 22.23 30.88 -16.75
N ASP A 158 23.17 30.09 -17.25
CA ASP A 158 24.45 30.57 -17.78
C ASP A 158 24.25 31.46 -19.01
N GLU A 159 23.42 31.04 -19.96
CA GLU A 159 23.07 31.84 -21.15
C GLU A 159 22.38 33.14 -20.76
N ALA A 160 21.44 33.09 -19.81
CA ALA A 160 20.77 34.28 -19.31
C ALA A 160 21.77 35.23 -18.61
N GLN A 161 22.77 34.70 -17.90
CA GLN A 161 23.83 35.50 -17.29
C GLN A 161 24.72 36.16 -18.33
N LEU A 162 25.14 35.41 -19.36
CA LEU A 162 25.93 35.93 -20.47
C LEU A 162 25.20 37.07 -21.17
N ALA A 163 23.92 36.87 -21.52
CA ALA A 163 23.09 37.89 -22.15
C ALA A 163 22.99 39.17 -21.31
N ARG A 164 22.85 39.05 -19.98
CA ARG A 164 22.84 40.20 -19.06
C ARG A 164 24.17 40.97 -19.07
N ILE A 165 25.30 40.27 -19.09
CA ILE A 165 26.63 40.88 -19.14
C ILE A 165 26.80 41.65 -20.45
N THR A 166 26.54 41.00 -21.59
CA THR A 166 26.66 41.61 -22.92
C THR A 166 25.72 42.81 -23.08
N ALA A 167 24.47 42.72 -22.63
CA ALA A 167 23.55 43.85 -22.70
C ALA A 167 24.06 45.07 -21.91
N LYS A 168 24.70 44.85 -20.76
CA LYS A 168 25.31 45.90 -19.94
C LYS A 168 26.52 46.55 -20.62
N GLU A 169 27.29 45.81 -21.43
CA GLU A 169 28.41 46.35 -22.21
C GLU A 169 27.93 47.29 -23.33
N PHE A 170 26.88 46.91 -24.07
CA PHE A 170 26.37 47.71 -25.19
C PHE A 170 25.42 48.84 -24.77
N SER A 171 24.78 48.74 -23.60
CA SER A 171 23.89 49.77 -23.08
C SER A 171 23.98 49.85 -21.54
N PRO A 172 24.94 50.65 -21.00
CA PRO A 172 25.23 50.69 -19.56
C PRO A 172 24.07 51.17 -18.67
N THR A 173 23.08 51.84 -19.25
CA THR A 173 21.90 52.37 -18.57
C THR A 173 20.70 51.42 -18.57
N THR A 174 20.77 50.26 -19.22
CA THR A 174 19.65 49.31 -19.29
C THR A 174 19.43 48.56 -17.97
N GLN A 175 18.39 48.96 -17.23
CA GLN A 175 17.85 48.17 -16.12
C GLN A 175 17.01 47.03 -16.68
N HIS A 176 17.54 45.80 -16.61
CA HIS A 176 16.77 44.61 -16.92
C HIS A 176 16.00 44.18 -15.68
N PRO A 177 14.66 44.04 -15.75
CA PRO A 177 13.89 43.53 -14.63
C PRO A 177 14.26 42.06 -14.44
N GLY A 178 15.14 41.79 -13.47
CA GLY A 178 15.43 40.43 -13.04
C GLY A 178 14.15 39.77 -12.53
N ASN A 179 14.03 38.46 -12.78
CA ASN A 179 12.93 37.59 -12.34
C ASN A 179 12.35 38.04 -10.99
N GLY A 180 11.21 38.72 -11.01
CA GLY A 180 10.40 39.00 -9.81
C GLY A 180 10.04 40.45 -9.48
N GLN A 181 10.53 41.47 -10.20
CA GLN A 181 10.15 42.87 -9.88
C GLN A 181 9.33 43.54 -10.98
N TYR A 182 8.09 43.05 -11.14
CA TYR A 182 6.97 43.94 -11.45
C TYR A 182 6.61 44.70 -10.17
N VAL A 183 7.46 45.66 -9.77
CA VAL A 183 7.04 46.66 -8.79
C VAL A 183 6.03 47.52 -9.52
N LYS A 184 4.76 47.32 -9.15
CA LYS A 184 3.64 48.17 -9.49
C LYS A 184 3.90 49.59 -8.96
N ASN A 185 4.65 50.40 -9.68
CA ASN A 185 4.55 51.85 -9.58
C ASN A 185 3.78 52.38 -10.79
N SER A 186 2.55 51.87 -10.91
CA SER A 186 1.43 52.69 -11.38
C SER A 186 1.15 53.70 -10.27
N LEU A 187 1.87 54.81 -10.20
CA LEU A 187 1.52 56.01 -9.45
C LEU A 187 2.51 57.10 -9.85
N PHE A 188 1.97 58.27 -10.18
CA PHE A 188 2.65 59.48 -10.65
C PHE A 188 2.97 59.54 -12.14
N PHE A 189 1.95 59.84 -12.96
CA PHE A 189 1.90 61.10 -13.72
C PHE A 189 0.47 61.28 -14.25
N HIS A 190 -0.42 61.73 -13.37
CA HIS A 190 -1.63 62.45 -13.76
C HIS A 190 -1.49 63.85 -13.16
N GLN A 191 -1.94 64.86 -13.91
CA GLN A 191 -1.68 66.31 -13.78
C GLN A 191 -0.33 66.76 -14.36
N SER A 192 -0.25 67.69 -15.31
CA SER A 192 -1.24 68.63 -15.85
C SER A 192 -0.84 69.08 -17.24
N VAL A 193 -1.78 69.08 -18.19
CA VAL A 193 -1.89 70.14 -19.20
C VAL A 193 -3.38 70.28 -19.52
N ASN A 194 -3.97 71.44 -19.23
CA ASN A 194 -4.66 72.28 -20.22
C ASN A 194 -5.27 73.53 -19.55
N TYR A 195 -4.84 74.67 -20.09
CA TYR A 195 -5.44 76.01 -20.18
C TYR A 195 -6.10 76.66 -18.96
#